data_AF-A0A349PRQ2-F1
#
_entry.id   AF-A0A349PRQ2-F1
#
_cell.length_a   1.000
_cell.length_b   1.000
_cell.length_c   1.000
_cell.angle_alpha   90.00
_cell.angle_beta   90.00
_cell.angle_gamma   90.00
#
_symmetry.space_group_name_H-M   'P 1'
#
loop_
_entity.id
_entity.type
_entity.pdbx_description
1 polymer ?
#
loop_
_entity_poly.entity_id
_entity_poly.type
_entity_poly.pdbx_seq_one_letter_code
_entity_poly.pdbx_strand_id
1 'polypeptide(L)'
;MTPEQQKLLDALLALDNQGDASIEPTKAELIINAFAEMNVAGLEILLDDAKTYQDATKEVFLEKVEELFLAHKNSGDDYLISYSGKCSAENSLCDNCGKTGYRFVGNQSNNYSDFIFEIGNETVSDIYDCSNFMTTETIKNLKSQASLDFDEDEKAYFVKTPEYLYKVNAAGKAFAEICTNPPKLLDFEQLCYWVDKYAILSERIGEFNVFQPIMKWTPFTSLYSDLKKIKDYLVLNFKPIHNANHQSKTLQTEQNYNDWIVKYYAVFDPAPSDLQYNLTLKKSVVCCKIDNKTTLFFKGQEFFEVYHFFKNYVTKNKELLKKYCIYNDEEYWEKYNDFNFKGDLSNLKYHLQQREALAKIGVEIPFYIIKNRF
;
A
#
# COMPACT_ATOMS: atom_id res chain seq x y z
N MET A 1 1.31 4.56 -40.52
CA MET A 1 2.43 5.45 -40.15
C MET A 1 2.20 6.82 -40.77
N THR A 2 2.02 7.86 -39.96
CA THR A 2 1.86 9.25 -40.40
C THR A 2 3.22 9.86 -40.79
N PRO A 3 3.26 10.97 -41.53
CA PRO A 3 4.51 11.66 -41.86
C PRO A 3 5.32 12.10 -40.64
N GLU A 4 4.66 12.40 -39.52
CA GLU A 4 5.30 12.73 -38.24
C GLU A 4 5.89 11.48 -37.56
N GLN A 5 5.19 10.34 -37.62
CA GLN A 5 5.70 9.06 -37.11
C GLN A 5 6.92 8.58 -37.91
N GLN A 6 6.93 8.76 -39.24
CA GLN A 6 8.10 8.46 -40.07
C GLN A 6 9.30 9.32 -39.68
N LYS A 7 9.08 10.62 -39.44
CA LYS A 7 10.14 11.55 -39.01
C LYS A 7 10.74 11.19 -37.65
N LEU A 8 9.93 10.66 -36.73
CA LEU A 8 10.37 10.21 -35.42
C LEU A 8 11.21 8.93 -35.52
N LEU A 9 10.77 7.99 -36.37
CA LEU A 9 11.50 6.77 -36.67
C LEU A 9 12.86 7.07 -37.33
N ASP A 10 12.88 7.99 -38.30
CA ASP A 10 14.12 8.43 -38.96
C ASP A 10 15.07 9.12 -37.97
N ALA A 11 14.55 9.86 -36.99
CA ALA A 11 15.35 10.50 -35.94
C ALA A 11 15.94 9.48 -34.95
N LEU A 12 15.20 8.41 -34.62
CA LEU A 12 15.68 7.30 -33.79
C LEU A 12 16.80 6.52 -34.47
N LEU A 13 16.67 6.26 -35.78
CA LEU A 13 17.71 5.57 -36.58
C LEU A 13 18.95 6.43 -36.80
N ALA A 14 18.83 7.76 -36.75
CA ALA A 14 19.95 8.68 -36.98
C ALA A 14 20.90 8.85 -35.78
N LEU A 15 20.48 8.53 -34.56
CA LEU A 15 21.27 8.69 -33.33
C LEU A 15 22.42 7.66 -33.17
N ASP A 16 22.39 6.57 -33.96
CA ASP A 16 23.38 5.48 -33.89
C ASP A 16 24.55 5.65 -34.89
N ASN A 17 24.50 6.66 -35.76
CA ASN A 17 25.46 6.86 -36.85
C ASN A 17 26.71 7.69 -36.46
N GLN A 18 27.34 7.39 -35.33
CA GLN A 18 28.69 7.87 -35.00
C GLN A 18 29.61 6.75 -34.50
N GLY A 19 30.00 5.83 -35.39
CA GLY A 19 31.24 5.06 -35.26
C GLY A 19 31.14 3.57 -35.52
N ASP A 20 31.77 3.15 -36.62
CA ASP A 20 32.15 1.79 -37.05
C ASP A 20 31.00 0.80 -37.33
N ALA A 21 31.06 0.17 -38.52
CA ALA A 21 30.07 -0.70 -39.17
C ALA A 21 29.00 -1.32 -38.23
N SER A 22 27.95 -0.55 -37.90
CA SER A 22 26.90 -0.99 -36.99
C SER A 22 25.87 -1.82 -37.75
N ILE A 23 25.62 -3.02 -37.23
CA ILE A 23 24.43 -3.81 -37.54
C ILE A 23 23.23 -2.93 -37.18
N GLU A 24 22.28 -2.72 -38.09
CA GLU A 24 21.07 -1.94 -37.76
C GLU A 24 20.41 -2.53 -36.51
N PRO A 25 20.04 -1.68 -35.52
CA PRO A 25 19.44 -2.17 -34.29
C PRO A 25 18.14 -2.91 -34.59
N THR A 26 17.99 -4.08 -33.99
CA THR A 26 16.76 -4.85 -34.07
C THR A 26 15.60 -4.05 -33.48
N LYS A 27 14.38 -4.39 -33.90
CA LYS A 27 13.17 -3.76 -33.35
C LYS A 27 13.07 -3.92 -31.82
N ALA A 28 13.54 -5.04 -31.28
CA ALA A 28 13.60 -5.27 -29.84
C ALA A 28 14.58 -4.32 -29.15
N GLU A 29 15.77 -4.11 -29.71
CA GLU A 29 16.75 -3.15 -29.18
C GLU A 29 16.22 -1.71 -29.21
N LEU A 30 15.53 -1.33 -30.28
CA LEU A 30 14.86 -0.02 -30.36
C LEU A 30 13.79 0.16 -29.27
N ILE A 31 13.04 -0.88 -28.94
CA ILE A 31 12.05 -0.84 -27.84
C ILE A 31 12.75 -0.65 -26.49
N ILE A 32 13.81 -1.43 -26.23
CA ILE A 32 14.58 -1.33 -24.98
C ILE A 32 15.21 0.08 -24.84
N ASN A 33 15.75 0.62 -25.93
CA ASN A 33 16.30 1.98 -25.97
C ASN A 33 15.21 3.03 -25.72
N ALA A 34 14.01 2.86 -26.28
CA ALA A 34 12.89 3.76 -26.01
C ALA A 34 12.47 3.74 -24.53
N PHE A 35 12.57 2.61 -23.82
CA PHE A 35 12.42 2.58 -22.36
C PHE A 35 13.54 3.36 -21.65
N ALA A 36 14.80 3.13 -22.04
CA ALA A 36 15.95 3.84 -21.48
C ALA A 36 15.85 5.37 -21.66
N GLU A 37 15.34 5.82 -22.79
CA GLU A 37 15.14 7.24 -23.12
C GLU A 37 13.81 7.83 -22.59
N MET A 38 12.98 7.00 -21.95
CA MET A 38 11.62 7.38 -21.53
C MET A 38 10.76 7.95 -22.68
N ASN A 39 10.84 7.32 -23.85
CA ASN A 39 10.25 7.77 -25.12
C ASN A 39 8.96 7.00 -25.47
N VAL A 40 7.84 7.41 -24.88
CA VAL A 40 6.51 6.81 -25.13
C VAL A 40 6.10 6.90 -26.61
N ALA A 41 6.42 7.99 -27.29
CA ALA A 41 6.10 8.16 -28.71
C ALA A 41 6.86 7.18 -29.61
N GLY A 42 8.10 6.84 -29.25
CA GLY A 42 8.86 5.76 -29.88
C GLY A 42 8.19 4.40 -29.65
N LEU A 43 7.78 4.11 -28.42
CA LEU A 43 7.07 2.87 -28.09
C LEU A 43 5.74 2.74 -28.83
N GLU A 44 4.98 3.83 -28.97
CA GLU A 44 3.73 3.88 -29.75
C GLU A 44 3.91 3.41 -31.20
N ILE A 45 5.05 3.74 -31.82
CA ILE A 45 5.40 3.34 -33.20
C ILE A 45 5.93 1.91 -33.25
N LEU A 46 6.71 1.51 -32.25
CA LEU A 46 7.42 0.24 -32.24
C LEU A 46 6.53 -0.92 -31.77
N LEU A 47 5.60 -0.71 -30.85
CA LEU A 47 4.71 -1.76 -30.37
C LEU A 47 3.59 -2.07 -31.38
N ASP A 48 3.08 -3.30 -31.34
CA ASP A 48 2.10 -3.83 -32.29
C ASP A 48 0.67 -3.66 -31.74
N ASP A 49 -0.18 -2.94 -32.47
CA ASP A 49 -1.59 -2.67 -32.12
C ASP A 49 -2.42 -3.95 -31.96
N ALA A 50 -2.03 -5.04 -32.63
CA ALA A 50 -2.77 -6.29 -32.58
C ALA A 50 -2.43 -7.13 -31.33
N LYS A 51 -1.42 -6.73 -30.54
CA LYS A 51 -0.97 -7.46 -29.36
C LYS A 51 -1.44 -6.80 -28.07
N THR A 52 -1.42 -7.60 -27.01
CA THR A 52 -1.50 -7.13 -25.64
C THR A 52 -0.12 -7.09 -25.02
N TYR A 53 0.03 -6.24 -24.01
CA TYR A 53 1.23 -6.13 -23.21
C TYR A 53 0.82 -6.22 -21.74
N GLN A 54 1.26 -7.28 -21.04
CA GLN A 54 0.80 -7.63 -19.69
C GLN A 54 -0.74 -7.69 -19.62
N ASP A 55 -1.35 -8.37 -20.59
CA ASP A 55 -2.80 -8.51 -20.81
C ASP A 55 -3.59 -7.21 -21.05
N ALA A 56 -2.94 -6.04 -21.15
CA ALA A 56 -3.57 -4.77 -21.47
C ALA A 56 -3.46 -4.47 -22.98
N THR A 57 -4.35 -3.63 -23.53
CA THR A 57 -4.16 -3.12 -24.90
C THR A 57 -2.92 -2.23 -24.97
N LYS A 58 -2.34 -2.05 -26.16
CA LYS A 58 -1.18 -1.19 -26.35
C LYS A 58 -1.39 0.22 -25.77
N GLU A 59 -2.57 0.80 -25.98
CA GLU A 59 -2.90 2.14 -25.49
C GLU A 59 -2.87 2.21 -23.96
N VAL A 60 -3.54 1.27 -23.29
CA VAL A 60 -3.59 1.22 -21.81
C VAL A 60 -2.20 0.93 -21.23
N PHE A 61 -1.42 0.05 -21.87
CA PHE A 61 -0.04 -0.21 -21.47
C PHE A 61 0.82 1.06 -21.56
N LEU A 62 0.72 1.82 -22.65
CA LEU A 62 1.49 3.03 -22.85
C LEU A 62 1.08 4.16 -21.91
N GLU A 63 -0.21 4.28 -21.54
CA GLU A 63 -0.66 5.20 -20.49
C GLU A 63 0.07 4.92 -19.16
N LYS A 64 0.19 3.65 -18.75
CA LYS A 64 0.90 3.26 -17.51
C LYS A 64 2.41 3.46 -17.60
N VAL A 65 3.01 3.18 -18.76
CA VAL A 65 4.42 3.47 -19.02
C VAL A 65 4.70 4.97 -18.96
N GLU A 66 3.78 5.81 -19.47
CA GLU A 66 3.90 7.26 -19.39
C GLU A 66 3.85 7.77 -17.94
N GLU A 67 2.93 7.24 -17.12
CA GLU A 67 2.87 7.54 -15.69
C GLU A 67 4.19 7.16 -14.97
N LEU A 68 4.74 5.99 -15.30
CA LEU A 68 6.03 5.51 -14.78
C LEU A 68 7.18 6.47 -15.15
N PHE A 69 7.27 6.85 -16.42
CA PHE A 69 8.29 7.78 -16.91
C PHE A 69 8.14 9.17 -16.30
N LEU A 70 6.90 9.64 -16.10
CA LEU A 70 6.65 10.90 -15.44
C LEU A 70 7.10 10.86 -13.96
N ALA A 71 6.93 9.73 -13.26
CA ALA A 71 7.41 9.56 -11.90
C ALA A 71 8.96 9.62 -11.80
N HIS A 72 9.66 9.04 -12.77
CA HIS A 72 11.13 9.16 -12.89
C HIS A 72 11.56 10.61 -13.16
N LYS A 73 10.94 11.28 -14.14
CA LYS A 73 11.21 12.70 -14.44
C LYS A 73 10.95 13.60 -13.24
N ASN A 74 9.86 13.37 -12.51
CA ASN A 74 9.54 14.10 -11.27
C ASN A 74 10.54 13.82 -10.13
N SER A 75 11.26 12.69 -10.19
CA SER A 75 12.35 12.35 -9.27
C SER A 75 13.70 12.95 -9.71
N GLY A 76 13.73 13.68 -10.83
CA GLY A 76 14.91 14.33 -11.39
C GLY A 76 15.69 13.48 -12.40
N ASP A 77 15.15 12.37 -12.88
CA ASP A 77 15.83 11.53 -13.88
C ASP A 77 15.65 12.08 -15.30
N ASP A 78 16.72 12.08 -16.09
CA ASP A 78 16.72 12.49 -17.51
C ASP A 78 16.61 11.30 -18.46
N TYR A 79 17.19 10.16 -18.05
CA TYR A 79 17.18 8.89 -18.75
C TYR A 79 17.33 7.75 -17.73
N LEU A 80 17.08 6.52 -18.19
CA LEU A 80 17.23 5.31 -17.40
C LEU A 80 18.41 4.49 -17.94
N ILE A 81 19.24 4.00 -17.03
CA ILE A 81 20.34 3.08 -17.34
C ILE A 81 19.77 1.66 -17.35
N SER A 82 19.91 0.95 -18.48
CA SER A 82 19.40 -0.41 -18.65
C SER A 82 20.44 -1.46 -18.22
N TYR A 83 19.98 -2.45 -17.46
CA TYR A 83 20.79 -3.54 -16.93
C TYR A 83 20.13 -4.88 -17.26
N SER A 84 20.81 -5.72 -18.03
CA SER A 84 20.26 -7.03 -18.40
C SER A 84 20.18 -7.97 -17.20
N GLY A 85 19.19 -8.85 -17.23
CA GLY A 85 18.97 -9.83 -16.17
C GLY A 85 17.86 -10.81 -16.51
N LYS A 86 17.31 -11.43 -15.48
CA LYS A 86 16.23 -12.41 -15.60
C LYS A 86 15.37 -12.46 -14.35
N CYS A 87 14.17 -13.01 -14.51
CA CYS A 87 13.33 -13.36 -13.36
C CYS A 87 14.03 -14.44 -12.50
N SER A 88 14.09 -14.22 -11.19
CA SER A 88 14.69 -15.09 -10.19
C SER A 88 13.68 -15.65 -9.19
N ALA A 89 12.37 -15.57 -9.49
CA ALA A 89 11.34 -16.24 -8.72
C ALA A 89 11.53 -17.77 -8.73
N GLU A 90 10.87 -18.49 -7.83
CA GLU A 90 10.82 -19.95 -7.92
C GLU A 90 9.87 -20.38 -9.03
N ASN A 91 10.24 -21.43 -9.79
CA ASN A 91 9.43 -21.96 -10.91
C ASN A 91 7.99 -22.30 -10.51
N SER A 92 7.75 -22.71 -9.27
CA SER A 92 6.41 -23.04 -8.75
C SER A 92 5.51 -21.82 -8.51
N LEU A 93 6.07 -20.61 -8.53
CA LEU A 93 5.40 -19.37 -8.15
C LEU A 93 5.27 -18.37 -9.31
N CYS A 94 5.99 -18.56 -10.42
CA CYS A 94 6.04 -17.59 -11.51
C CYS A 94 6.34 -18.24 -12.87
N ASP A 95 5.41 -18.09 -13.81
CA ASP A 95 5.57 -18.57 -15.20
C ASP A 95 6.65 -17.82 -15.98
N ASN A 96 7.09 -16.67 -15.47
CA ASN A 96 8.18 -15.88 -16.04
C ASN A 96 9.56 -16.28 -15.49
N CYS A 97 9.65 -17.27 -14.58
CA CYS A 97 10.92 -17.69 -14.01
C CYS A 97 11.96 -18.01 -15.09
N GLY A 98 13.15 -17.43 -14.96
CA GLY A 98 14.26 -17.62 -15.90
C GLY A 98 14.14 -16.85 -17.21
N LYS A 99 12.99 -16.23 -17.53
CA LYS A 99 12.87 -15.35 -18.70
C LYS A 99 13.73 -14.11 -18.52
N THR A 100 14.29 -13.64 -19.64
CA THR A 100 15.23 -12.51 -19.67
C THR A 100 14.51 -11.17 -19.74
N GLY A 101 15.17 -10.13 -19.26
CA GLY A 101 14.63 -8.79 -19.27
C GLY A 101 15.67 -7.74 -18.90
N TYR A 102 15.18 -6.56 -18.52
CA TYR A 102 15.99 -5.43 -18.16
C TYR A 102 15.46 -4.74 -16.90
N ARG A 103 16.39 -4.34 -16.04
CA ARG A 103 16.18 -3.35 -15.00
C ARG A 103 16.54 -1.98 -15.55
N PHE A 104 15.64 -1.01 -15.42
CA PHE A 104 15.87 0.38 -15.81
C PHE A 104 16.04 1.23 -14.55
N VAL A 105 17.21 1.84 -14.37
CA VAL A 105 17.56 2.62 -13.17
C VAL A 105 17.67 4.10 -13.52
N GLY A 106 16.95 4.95 -12.79
CA GLY A 106 17.03 6.40 -12.93
C GLY A 106 18.43 6.93 -12.68
N ASN A 107 18.95 7.73 -13.62
CA ASN A 107 20.33 8.21 -13.62
C ASN A 107 20.69 9.12 -12.42
N GLN A 108 19.70 9.71 -11.74
CA GLN A 108 19.92 10.56 -10.57
C GLN A 108 19.25 10.00 -9.31
N SER A 109 18.02 9.50 -9.45
CA SER A 109 17.21 9.07 -8.32
C SER A 109 17.64 7.69 -7.80
N ASN A 110 18.20 6.83 -8.65
CA ASN A 110 18.38 5.39 -8.43
C ASN A 110 17.07 4.63 -8.12
N ASN A 111 15.90 5.24 -8.36
CA ASN A 111 14.66 4.48 -8.45
C ASN A 111 14.74 3.58 -9.68
N TYR A 112 14.03 2.45 -9.69
CA TYR A 112 14.17 1.49 -10.78
C TYR A 112 12.86 0.77 -11.08
N SER A 113 12.76 0.21 -12.29
CA SER A 113 11.65 -0.64 -12.72
C SER A 113 12.20 -1.86 -13.45
N ASP A 114 11.54 -3.00 -13.33
CA ASP A 114 12.04 -4.28 -13.83
C ASP A 114 11.04 -4.90 -14.79
N PHE A 115 11.48 -5.19 -16.02
CA PHE A 115 10.61 -5.74 -17.06
C PHE A 115 11.22 -6.98 -17.71
N ILE A 116 10.39 -8.01 -17.89
CA ILE A 116 10.66 -9.15 -18.77
C ILE A 116 10.19 -8.79 -20.17
N PHE A 117 11.05 -9.03 -21.16
CA PHE A 117 10.72 -8.84 -22.57
C PHE A 117 10.66 -10.21 -23.24
N GLU A 118 9.47 -10.60 -23.70
CA GLU A 118 9.35 -11.77 -24.54
C GLU A 118 9.70 -11.40 -25.97
N ILE A 119 10.81 -11.95 -26.45
CA ILE A 119 11.32 -11.68 -27.80
C ILE A 119 11.04 -12.91 -28.67
N GLY A 120 10.23 -12.73 -29.71
CA GLY A 120 9.91 -13.75 -30.71
C GLY A 120 10.03 -13.17 -32.11
N ASN A 121 10.65 -13.91 -33.05
CA ASN A 121 10.84 -13.47 -34.44
C ASN A 121 11.41 -12.04 -34.56
N GLU A 122 12.47 -11.72 -33.79
CA GLU A 122 13.16 -10.42 -33.78
C GLU A 122 12.31 -9.22 -33.32
N THR A 123 11.15 -9.46 -32.73
CA THR A 123 10.29 -8.42 -32.15
C THR A 123 9.82 -8.81 -30.75
N VAL A 124 9.28 -7.83 -30.01
CA VAL A 124 8.72 -8.05 -28.68
C VAL A 124 7.27 -8.56 -28.84
N SER A 125 7.00 -9.75 -28.31
CA SER A 125 5.64 -10.31 -28.25
C SER A 125 4.88 -9.85 -27.02
N ASP A 126 5.57 -9.60 -25.91
CA ASP A 126 4.97 -9.12 -24.66
C ASP A 126 6.03 -8.47 -23.75
N ILE A 127 5.58 -7.66 -22.80
CA ILE A 127 6.40 -6.98 -21.79
C ILE A 127 5.69 -7.12 -20.44
N TYR A 128 6.37 -7.67 -19.44
CA TYR A 128 5.80 -7.90 -18.10
C TYR A 128 6.61 -7.21 -17.02
N ASP A 129 5.95 -6.55 -16.07
CA ASP A 129 6.54 -6.16 -14.78
C ASP A 129 7.07 -7.40 -14.02
N CYS A 130 8.20 -7.25 -13.34
CA CYS A 130 8.81 -8.34 -12.58
C CYS A 130 9.34 -7.89 -11.21
N SER A 131 8.58 -8.18 -10.16
CA SER A 131 8.97 -7.96 -8.76
C SER A 131 10.17 -8.80 -8.28
N ASN A 132 10.43 -9.94 -8.91
CA ASN A 132 11.52 -10.86 -8.56
C ASN A 132 12.59 -10.89 -9.65
N PHE A 133 13.12 -9.73 -10.02
CA PHE A 133 14.13 -9.61 -11.08
C PHE A 133 15.55 -9.51 -10.51
N MET A 134 16.48 -10.21 -11.15
CA MET A 134 17.90 -10.19 -10.80
C MET A 134 18.74 -9.80 -12.02
N THR A 135 19.52 -8.74 -11.87
CA THR A 135 20.49 -8.29 -12.89
C THR A 135 21.73 -9.17 -12.91
N THR A 136 22.38 -9.25 -14.08
CA THR A 136 23.64 -9.98 -14.26
C THR A 136 24.76 -9.37 -13.43
N GLU A 137 24.76 -8.03 -13.31
CA GLU A 137 25.69 -7.29 -12.48
C GLU A 137 25.03 -6.79 -11.19
N THR A 138 25.84 -6.61 -10.14
CA THR A 138 25.37 -6.09 -8.86
C THR A 138 25.35 -4.56 -8.90
N ILE A 139 24.15 -3.99 -8.80
CA ILE A 139 23.95 -2.54 -8.72
C ILE A 139 23.85 -2.14 -7.24
N LYS A 140 24.66 -1.18 -6.83
CA LYS A 140 24.65 -0.65 -5.45
C LYS A 140 23.71 0.55 -5.36
N ASN A 141 23.18 0.79 -4.16
CA ASN A 141 22.41 1.99 -3.81
C ASN A 141 21.11 2.19 -4.62
N LEU A 142 20.46 1.09 -5.02
CA LEU A 142 19.09 1.15 -5.53
C LEU A 142 18.14 1.73 -4.47
N LYS A 143 17.18 2.53 -4.92
CA LYS A 143 16.11 3.09 -4.07
C LYS A 143 14.80 2.34 -4.29
N SER A 144 13.74 3.04 -4.66
CA SER A 144 12.40 2.45 -4.73
C SER A 144 12.21 1.75 -6.07
N GLN A 145 11.68 0.52 -6.03
CA GLN A 145 11.15 -0.14 -7.21
C GLN A 145 9.80 0.49 -7.56
N ALA A 146 9.64 0.90 -8.81
CA ALA A 146 8.35 1.21 -9.37
C ALA A 146 7.86 -0.03 -10.14
N SER A 147 6.56 -0.30 -10.02
CA SER A 147 5.89 -1.40 -10.69
C SER A 147 4.81 -0.89 -11.61
N LEU A 148 4.55 -1.65 -12.66
CA LEU A 148 3.53 -1.37 -13.64
C LEU A 148 2.29 -2.24 -13.37
N ASP A 149 1.34 -1.66 -12.62
CA ASP A 149 0.12 -2.31 -12.16
C ASP A 149 -1.07 -1.98 -13.06
N PHE A 150 -1.86 -3.00 -13.40
CA PHE A 150 -3.11 -2.88 -14.15
C PHE A 150 -4.27 -3.36 -13.28
N ASP A 151 -5.30 -2.52 -13.17
CA ASP A 151 -6.57 -2.97 -12.62
C ASP A 151 -7.19 -4.03 -13.56
N GLU A 152 -8.01 -4.93 -13.01
CA GLU A 152 -8.67 -5.99 -13.77
C GLU A 152 -9.53 -5.44 -14.91
N ASP A 153 -10.12 -4.25 -14.71
CA ASP A 153 -10.92 -3.56 -15.71
C ASP A 153 -10.12 -2.72 -16.73
N GLU A 154 -8.79 -2.78 -16.64
CA GLU A 154 -7.83 -2.25 -17.60
C GLU A 154 -7.31 -3.34 -18.56
N LYS A 155 -7.57 -4.61 -18.26
CA LYS A 155 -7.20 -5.74 -19.11
C LYS A 155 -8.01 -5.77 -20.41
N ALA A 156 -7.37 -6.19 -21.51
CA ALA A 156 -7.96 -6.19 -22.84
C ALA A 156 -9.19 -7.11 -22.98
N TYR A 157 -9.24 -8.18 -22.19
CA TYR A 157 -10.37 -9.10 -22.17
C TYR A 157 -11.56 -8.58 -21.35
N PHE A 158 -11.41 -7.50 -20.59
CA PHE A 158 -12.46 -6.99 -19.72
C PHE A 158 -13.57 -6.27 -20.50
N VAL A 159 -14.80 -6.75 -20.37
CA VAL A 159 -15.96 -6.17 -21.06
C VAL A 159 -16.60 -5.07 -20.22
N LYS A 160 -16.43 -3.81 -20.64
CA LYS A 160 -16.99 -2.62 -19.97
C LYS A 160 -18.47 -2.44 -20.29
N THR A 161 -19.34 -3.10 -19.53
CA THR A 161 -20.80 -2.96 -19.67
C THR A 161 -21.29 -1.56 -19.25
N PRO A 162 -22.48 -1.11 -19.71
CA PRO A 162 -23.06 0.15 -19.23
C PRO A 162 -23.22 0.18 -17.71
N GLU A 163 -23.63 -0.93 -17.08
CA GLU A 163 -23.75 -1.04 -15.62
C GLU A 163 -22.41 -0.80 -14.92
N TYR A 164 -21.34 -1.44 -15.40
CA TYR A 164 -19.98 -1.24 -14.91
C TYR A 164 -19.57 0.24 -15.01
N LEU A 165 -19.80 0.89 -16.16
CA LEU A 165 -19.45 2.30 -16.36
C LEU A 165 -20.19 3.23 -15.40
N TYR A 166 -21.48 2.97 -15.13
CA TYR A 166 -22.25 3.72 -14.14
C TYR A 166 -21.74 3.52 -12.71
N LYS A 167 -21.34 2.29 -12.35
CA LYS A 167 -20.73 2.00 -11.04
C LYS A 167 -19.42 2.73 -10.86
N VAL A 168 -18.52 2.67 -11.83
CA VAL A 168 -17.23 3.40 -11.80
C VAL A 168 -17.46 4.91 -11.69
N ASN A 169 -18.38 5.47 -12.48
CA ASN A 169 -18.67 6.90 -12.41
C ASN A 169 -19.23 7.33 -11.04
N ALA A 170 -20.15 6.54 -10.48
CA ALA A 170 -20.72 6.81 -9.17
C ALA A 170 -19.67 6.67 -8.05
N ALA A 171 -18.85 5.63 -8.09
CA ALA A 171 -17.75 5.39 -7.15
C ALA A 171 -16.73 6.53 -7.18
N GLY A 172 -16.30 6.95 -8.38
CA GLY A 172 -15.36 8.06 -8.56
C GLY A 172 -15.91 9.38 -8.00
N LYS A 173 -17.19 9.68 -8.24
CA LYS A 173 -17.86 10.86 -7.65
C LYS A 173 -17.93 10.80 -6.12
N ALA A 174 -18.27 9.63 -5.57
CA ALA A 174 -18.37 9.42 -4.13
C ALA A 174 -17.00 9.57 -3.44
N PHE A 175 -15.95 9.00 -4.03
CA PHE A 175 -14.57 9.13 -3.56
C PHE A 175 -14.10 10.60 -3.57
N ALA A 176 -14.33 11.31 -4.68
CA ALA A 176 -13.94 12.71 -4.84
C ALA A 176 -14.67 13.67 -3.87
N GLU A 177 -15.81 13.28 -3.28
CA GLU A 177 -16.53 14.10 -2.29
C GLU A 177 -15.80 14.20 -0.94
N ILE A 178 -14.99 13.19 -0.61
CA ILE A 178 -14.16 13.15 0.61
C ILE A 178 -12.69 13.44 0.30
N CYS A 179 -12.14 12.78 -0.73
CA CYS A 179 -10.74 12.88 -1.10
C CYS A 179 -10.51 14.09 -2.02
N THR A 180 -10.46 15.28 -1.44
CA THR A 180 -10.31 16.56 -2.16
C THR A 180 -8.87 17.08 -2.11
N ASN A 181 -8.53 17.97 -3.05
CA ASN A 181 -7.31 18.78 -3.01
C ASN A 181 -7.68 20.28 -3.08
N PRO A 182 -7.50 21.08 -2.00
CA PRO A 182 -6.90 20.71 -0.72
C PRO A 182 -7.80 19.76 0.11
N PRO A 183 -7.25 19.01 1.08
CA PRO A 183 -8.01 18.04 1.86
C PRO A 183 -9.15 18.66 2.69
N LYS A 184 -10.31 18.01 2.66
CA LYS A 184 -11.50 18.40 3.43
C LYS A 184 -11.37 17.96 4.89
N LEU A 185 -11.81 18.83 5.81
CA LEU A 185 -11.98 18.48 7.22
C LEU A 185 -13.36 17.84 7.44
N LEU A 186 -13.38 16.63 7.99
CA LEU A 186 -14.58 15.87 8.31
C LEU A 186 -14.86 15.90 9.82
N ASP A 187 -16.06 16.32 10.21
CA ASP A 187 -16.60 16.02 11.54
C ASP A 187 -17.39 14.70 11.55
N PHE A 188 -17.82 14.27 12.73
CA PHE A 188 -18.48 12.98 12.91
C PHE A 188 -19.84 12.91 12.20
N GLU A 189 -20.58 14.02 12.17
CA GLU A 189 -21.86 14.11 11.46
C GLU A 189 -21.64 14.00 9.95
N GLN A 190 -20.65 14.70 9.40
CA GLN A 190 -20.27 14.59 7.98
C GLN A 190 -19.82 13.18 7.59
N LEU A 191 -19.05 12.51 8.46
CA LEU A 191 -18.69 11.10 8.29
C LEU A 191 -19.95 10.22 8.24
N CYS A 192 -20.84 10.35 9.23
CA CYS A 192 -22.06 9.55 9.30
C CYS A 192 -22.92 9.74 8.05
N TYR A 193 -23.15 10.99 7.66
CA TYR A 193 -23.91 11.35 6.48
C TYR A 193 -23.34 10.72 5.21
N TRP A 194 -22.02 10.79 5.01
CA TRP A 194 -21.42 10.23 3.80
C TRP A 194 -21.52 8.70 3.76
N VAL A 195 -21.29 8.03 4.90
CA VAL A 195 -21.44 6.56 5.00
C VAL A 195 -22.88 6.13 4.73
N ASP A 196 -23.87 6.87 5.24
CA ASP A 196 -25.28 6.56 5.02
C ASP A 196 -25.72 6.83 3.57
N LYS A 197 -25.28 7.97 3.01
CA LYS A 197 -25.56 8.37 1.62
C LYS A 197 -25.11 7.32 0.61
N TYR A 198 -23.97 6.68 0.84
CA TYR A 198 -23.35 5.75 -0.10
C TYR A 198 -23.50 4.27 0.24
N ALA A 199 -24.30 3.91 1.25
CA ALA A 199 -24.54 2.53 1.64
C ALA A 199 -25.06 1.65 0.49
N ILE A 200 -26.11 2.12 -0.21
CA ILE A 200 -26.70 1.38 -1.34
C ILE A 200 -25.70 1.27 -2.51
N LEU A 201 -24.88 2.30 -2.74
CA LEU A 201 -23.86 2.25 -3.79
C LEU A 201 -22.80 1.19 -3.46
N SER A 202 -22.31 1.16 -2.22
CA SER A 202 -21.35 0.15 -1.76
C SER A 202 -21.92 -1.27 -1.89
N GLU A 203 -23.17 -1.49 -1.47
CA GLU A 203 -23.83 -2.80 -1.57
C GLU A 203 -23.94 -3.27 -3.03
N ARG A 204 -24.27 -2.36 -3.97
CA ARG A 204 -24.42 -2.68 -5.40
C ARG A 204 -23.10 -2.95 -6.13
N ILE A 205 -22.02 -2.33 -5.66
CA ILE A 205 -20.68 -2.60 -6.19
C ILE A 205 -20.14 -3.91 -5.62
N GLY A 206 -20.39 -4.15 -4.33
CA GLY A 206 -19.81 -5.24 -3.56
C GLY A 206 -18.92 -4.69 -2.45
N GLU A 207 -18.88 -5.40 -1.32
CA GLU A 207 -18.00 -5.03 -0.21
C GLU A 207 -16.53 -5.17 -0.61
N PHE A 208 -15.69 -4.31 -0.04
CA PHE A 208 -14.24 -4.39 -0.25
C PHE A 208 -13.70 -5.73 0.22
N ASN A 209 -12.95 -6.40 -0.65
CA ASN A 209 -12.31 -7.67 -0.37
C ASN A 209 -10.87 -7.64 -0.92
N VAL A 210 -9.90 -7.72 -0.01
CA VAL A 210 -8.46 -7.69 -0.32
C VAL A 210 -8.00 -8.86 -1.22
N PHE A 211 -8.79 -9.93 -1.32
CA PHE A 211 -8.51 -11.10 -2.15
C PHE A 211 -9.17 -11.02 -3.53
N GLN A 212 -9.96 -9.97 -3.81
CA GLN A 212 -10.54 -9.75 -5.13
C GLN A 212 -9.61 -8.87 -5.97
N PRO A 213 -9.65 -9.01 -7.31
CA PRO A 213 -8.90 -8.13 -8.19
C PRO A 213 -9.24 -6.65 -7.96
N ILE A 214 -8.24 -5.79 -8.17
CA ILE A 214 -8.42 -4.34 -8.07
C ILE A 214 -9.18 -3.87 -9.32
N MET A 215 -10.14 -2.99 -9.11
CA MET A 215 -11.00 -2.37 -10.12
C MET A 215 -10.93 -0.86 -9.94
N LYS A 216 -11.36 -0.07 -10.93
CA LYS A 216 -11.41 1.40 -10.83
C LYS A 216 -12.29 1.92 -9.70
N TRP A 217 -13.26 1.13 -9.21
CA TRP A 217 -14.06 1.49 -8.03
C TRP A 217 -13.41 1.08 -6.69
N THR A 218 -12.35 0.29 -6.69
CA THR A 218 -11.73 -0.25 -5.47
C THR A 218 -11.35 0.84 -4.46
N PRO A 219 -10.76 1.99 -4.87
CA PRO A 219 -10.47 3.09 -3.95
C PRO A 219 -11.71 3.57 -3.15
N PHE A 220 -12.88 3.63 -3.81
CA PHE A 220 -14.13 3.97 -3.14
C PHE A 220 -14.55 2.87 -2.16
N THR A 221 -14.55 1.60 -2.58
CA THR A 221 -15.02 0.50 -1.70
C THR A 221 -14.14 0.33 -0.46
N SER A 222 -12.81 0.47 -0.60
CA SER A 222 -11.87 0.43 0.52
C SER A 222 -12.14 1.56 1.49
N LEU A 223 -12.18 2.81 0.99
CA LEU A 223 -12.47 3.99 1.80
C LEU A 223 -13.83 3.88 2.50
N TYR A 224 -14.87 3.40 1.80
CA TYR A 224 -16.19 3.22 2.38
C TYR A 224 -16.18 2.20 3.52
N SER A 225 -15.55 1.04 3.31
CA SER A 225 -15.38 0.02 4.34
C SER A 225 -14.72 0.58 5.59
N ASP A 226 -13.62 1.33 5.44
CA ASP A 226 -12.85 1.84 6.57
C ASP A 226 -13.61 2.93 7.33
N LEU A 227 -14.24 3.85 6.59
CA LEU A 227 -15.08 4.89 7.18
C LEU A 227 -16.31 4.32 7.89
N LYS A 228 -16.92 3.27 7.34
CA LYS A 228 -18.03 2.56 7.98
C LYS A 228 -17.57 1.89 9.28
N LYS A 229 -16.42 1.20 9.30
CA LYS A 229 -15.85 0.62 10.53
C LYS A 229 -15.58 1.69 11.60
N ILE A 230 -15.01 2.83 11.21
CA ILE A 230 -14.78 3.97 12.11
C ILE A 230 -16.10 4.48 12.66
N LYS A 231 -17.10 4.73 11.80
CA LYS A 231 -18.44 5.15 12.22
C LYS A 231 -19.04 4.18 13.23
N ASP A 232 -19.15 2.91 12.86
CA ASP A 232 -19.79 1.87 13.67
C ASP A 232 -19.10 1.74 15.04
N TYR A 233 -17.76 1.80 15.06
CA TYR A 233 -16.97 1.78 16.29
C TYR A 233 -17.25 3.00 17.19
N LEU A 234 -17.27 4.21 16.62
CA LEU A 234 -17.50 5.44 17.39
C LEU A 234 -18.92 5.53 17.95
N VAL A 235 -19.94 5.11 17.18
CA VAL A 235 -21.33 5.04 17.66
C VAL A 235 -21.41 4.19 18.93
N LEU A 236 -20.70 3.06 18.98
CA LEU A 236 -20.72 2.16 20.13
C LEU A 236 -19.84 2.64 21.29
N ASN A 237 -18.66 3.19 21.00
CA ASN A 237 -17.59 3.35 21.98
C ASN A 237 -17.28 4.79 22.41
N PHE A 238 -17.93 5.80 21.82
CA PHE A 238 -17.61 7.20 22.15
C PHE A 238 -17.78 7.53 23.65
N LYS A 239 -18.87 7.07 24.28
CA LYS A 239 -19.09 7.31 25.72
C LYS A 239 -18.07 6.58 26.61
N PRO A 240 -17.76 5.29 26.41
CA PRO A 240 -16.63 4.63 27.07
C PRO A 240 -15.29 5.37 26.90
N ILE A 241 -14.97 5.82 25.68
CA ILE A 241 -13.76 6.58 25.38
C ILE A 241 -13.69 7.88 26.18
N HIS A 242 -14.77 8.66 26.16
CA HIS A 242 -14.86 9.91 26.92
C HIS A 242 -14.66 9.67 28.44
N ASN A 243 -15.30 8.63 28.98
CA ASN A 243 -15.13 8.24 30.38
C ASN A 243 -13.68 7.80 30.68
N ALA A 244 -13.04 7.10 29.76
CA ALA A 244 -11.66 6.66 29.90
C ALA A 244 -10.70 7.86 29.99
N ASN A 245 -10.87 8.85 29.11
CA ASN A 245 -10.08 10.08 29.10
C ASN A 245 -10.32 10.95 30.33
N HIS A 246 -11.55 10.99 30.87
CA HIS A 246 -11.81 11.69 32.11
C HIS A 246 -11.11 11.00 33.29
N GLN A 247 -11.21 9.67 33.39
CA GLN A 247 -10.58 8.89 34.46
C GLN A 247 -9.06 8.95 34.40
N SER A 248 -8.46 8.98 33.20
CA SER A 248 -7.00 8.98 33.04
C SER A 248 -6.33 10.21 33.65
N LYS A 249 -7.04 11.33 33.78
CA LYS A 249 -6.53 12.60 34.35
C LYS A 249 -6.28 12.53 35.86
N THR A 250 -6.87 11.57 36.56
CA THR A 250 -6.79 11.45 38.03
C THR A 250 -5.98 10.24 38.49
N LEU A 251 -5.36 9.48 37.57
CA LEU A 251 -4.59 8.28 37.92
C LEU A 251 -3.25 8.67 38.55
N GLN A 252 -2.99 8.20 39.77
CA GLN A 252 -1.80 8.55 40.53
C GLN A 252 -0.86 7.37 40.78
N THR A 253 -1.41 6.15 40.90
CA THR A 253 -0.62 4.95 41.21
C THR A 253 -0.56 4.00 40.02
N GLU A 254 0.50 3.19 39.96
CA GLU A 254 0.62 2.12 38.96
C GLU A 254 -0.57 1.17 38.97
N GLN A 255 -1.10 0.82 40.15
CA GLN A 255 -2.29 -0.02 40.24
C GLN A 255 -3.51 0.64 39.57
N ASN A 256 -3.69 1.96 39.72
CA ASN A 256 -4.76 2.67 39.01
C ASN A 256 -4.59 2.58 37.49
N TYR A 257 -3.36 2.61 36.98
CA TYR A 257 -3.09 2.43 35.55
C TYR A 257 -3.33 0.98 35.10
N ASN A 258 -2.91 -0.02 35.89
CA ASN A 258 -3.23 -1.43 35.62
C ASN A 258 -4.74 -1.64 35.48
N ASP A 259 -5.51 -1.16 36.47
CA ASP A 259 -6.97 -1.28 36.49
C ASP A 259 -7.61 -0.56 35.29
N TRP A 260 -7.11 0.63 34.95
CA TRP A 260 -7.61 1.40 33.81
C TRP A 260 -7.35 0.70 32.47
N ILE A 261 -6.14 0.18 32.25
CA ILE A 261 -5.80 -0.56 31.03
C ILE A 261 -6.66 -1.82 30.92
N VAL A 262 -6.72 -2.63 31.98
CA VAL A 262 -7.52 -3.86 32.00
C VAL A 262 -9.00 -3.57 31.74
N LYS A 263 -9.53 -2.49 32.30
CA LYS A 263 -10.93 -2.08 32.13
C LYS A 263 -11.26 -1.66 30.70
N TYR A 264 -10.39 -0.86 30.06
CA TYR A 264 -10.66 -0.29 28.74
C TYR A 264 -10.09 -1.12 27.58
N TYR A 265 -9.49 -2.28 27.85
CA TYR A 265 -9.06 -3.20 26.81
C TYR A 265 -10.19 -3.61 25.86
N ALA A 266 -11.41 -3.85 26.36
CA ALA A 266 -12.57 -4.18 25.51
C ALA A 266 -13.04 -3.02 24.60
N VAL A 267 -12.57 -1.79 24.87
CA VAL A 267 -12.77 -0.63 23.98
C VAL A 267 -11.62 -0.54 22.98
N PHE A 268 -10.38 -0.73 23.46
CA PHE A 268 -9.17 -0.65 22.64
C PHE A 268 -9.07 -1.76 21.58
N ASP A 269 -9.25 -3.02 21.98
CA ASP A 269 -9.00 -4.22 21.16
C ASP A 269 -9.83 -4.28 19.87
N PRO A 270 -11.17 -4.09 19.88
CA PRO A 270 -11.98 -4.17 18.66
C PRO A 270 -11.87 -2.93 17.76
N ALA A 271 -11.06 -1.93 18.11
CA ALA A 271 -10.96 -0.71 17.33
C ALA A 271 -10.31 -0.96 15.96
N PRO A 272 -10.73 -0.26 14.88
CA PRO A 272 -10.03 -0.29 13.61
C PRO A 272 -8.54 0.03 13.77
N SER A 273 -7.67 -0.71 13.09
CA SER A 273 -6.21 -0.54 13.16
C SER A 273 -5.77 0.89 12.86
N ASP A 274 -6.48 1.59 11.97
CA ASP A 274 -6.20 2.97 11.62
C ASP A 274 -6.39 3.92 12.80
N LEU A 275 -7.39 3.67 13.65
CA LEU A 275 -7.58 4.46 14.87
C LEU A 275 -6.54 4.11 15.95
N GLN A 276 -6.12 2.84 16.02
CA GLN A 276 -5.12 2.41 17.01
C GLN A 276 -3.73 2.97 16.72
N TYR A 277 -3.32 3.00 15.45
CA TYR A 277 -1.92 3.19 15.08
C TYR A 277 -1.65 4.30 14.07
N ASN A 278 -2.65 4.76 13.31
CA ASN A 278 -2.45 5.70 12.20
C ASN A 278 -2.97 7.13 12.47
N LEU A 279 -3.28 7.45 13.74
CA LEU A 279 -3.72 8.79 14.15
C LEU A 279 -2.56 9.71 14.53
N THR A 280 -2.60 10.94 14.02
CA THR A 280 -1.70 12.03 14.44
C THR A 280 -2.49 13.31 14.70
N LEU A 281 -1.95 14.22 15.52
CA LEU A 281 -2.59 15.50 15.84
C LEU A 281 -1.72 16.67 15.35
N LYS A 282 -2.28 17.53 14.50
CA LYS A 282 -1.60 18.74 13.98
C LYS A 282 -2.51 19.95 14.14
N LYS A 283 -2.12 20.94 14.95
CA LYS A 283 -2.84 22.23 15.12
C LYS A 283 -4.37 22.06 15.29
N SER A 284 -4.79 21.11 16.13
CA SER A 284 -6.21 20.78 16.37
C SER A 284 -6.92 20.08 15.19
N VAL A 285 -6.19 19.34 14.38
CA VAL A 285 -6.76 18.44 13.36
C VAL A 285 -6.19 17.05 13.59
N VAL A 286 -7.07 16.06 13.66
CA VAL A 286 -6.67 14.65 13.76
C VAL A 286 -6.51 14.13 12.34
N CYS A 287 -5.30 13.73 11.98
CA CYS A 287 -5.01 13.13 10.68
C CYS A 287 -5.00 11.61 10.82
N CYS A 288 -5.70 10.92 9.94
CA CYS A 288 -5.72 9.47 9.85
C CYS A 288 -5.20 9.04 8.48
N LYS A 289 -4.09 8.30 8.46
CA LYS A 289 -3.59 7.69 7.23
C LYS A 289 -4.33 6.38 7.01
N ILE A 290 -5.14 6.31 5.95
CA ILE A 290 -5.92 5.12 5.60
C ILE A 290 -5.06 4.19 4.73
N ASP A 291 -4.36 4.77 3.77
CA ASP A 291 -3.43 4.04 2.91
C ASP A 291 -2.25 4.96 2.52
N ASN A 292 -1.37 4.48 1.63
CA ASN A 292 -0.19 5.25 1.22
C ASN A 292 -0.49 6.50 0.40
N LYS A 293 -1.67 6.58 -0.23
CA LYS A 293 -2.15 7.65 -1.09
C LYS A 293 -3.23 8.51 -0.42
N THR A 294 -3.93 7.99 0.60
CA THR A 294 -5.10 8.63 1.22
C THR A 294 -4.84 8.99 2.68
N THR A 295 -4.89 10.29 2.98
CA THR A 295 -4.92 10.82 4.35
C THR A 295 -6.20 11.61 4.57
N LEU A 296 -6.94 11.25 5.61
CA LEU A 296 -8.15 11.93 6.03
C LEU A 296 -7.84 12.89 7.17
N PHE A 297 -8.62 13.98 7.22
CA PHE A 297 -8.46 15.02 8.23
C PHE A 297 -9.78 15.18 8.97
N PHE A 298 -9.73 14.93 10.28
CA PHE A 298 -10.88 14.95 11.15
C PHE A 298 -10.83 16.14 12.12
N LYS A 299 -12.02 16.67 12.41
CA LYS A 299 -12.26 17.74 13.40
C LYS A 299 -13.43 17.34 14.30
N GLY A 300 -13.58 18.02 15.44
CA GLY A 300 -14.68 17.76 16.36
C GLY A 300 -14.25 16.94 17.58
N GLN A 301 -15.07 17.00 18.63
CA GLN A 301 -14.74 16.44 19.94
C GLN A 301 -14.55 14.92 19.87
N GLU A 302 -15.33 14.24 19.06
CA GLU A 302 -15.32 12.79 18.87
C GLU A 302 -13.92 12.31 18.50
N PHE A 303 -13.32 12.91 17.47
CA PHE A 303 -11.99 12.51 17.00
C PHE A 303 -10.87 12.94 17.94
N PHE A 304 -11.02 14.05 18.66
CA PHE A 304 -10.03 14.43 19.69
C PHE A 304 -10.02 13.44 20.86
N GLU A 305 -11.20 13.06 21.35
CA GLU A 305 -11.32 12.09 22.45
C GLU A 305 -10.75 10.74 22.02
N VAL A 306 -11.03 10.30 20.80
CA VAL A 306 -10.45 9.08 20.20
C VAL A 306 -8.92 9.16 20.16
N TYR A 307 -8.37 10.23 19.60
CA TYR A 307 -6.92 10.43 19.52
C TYR A 307 -6.27 10.36 20.92
N HIS A 308 -6.82 11.09 21.89
CA HIS A 308 -6.27 11.13 23.24
C HIS A 308 -6.37 9.77 23.95
N PHE A 309 -7.47 9.06 23.77
CA PHE A 309 -7.66 7.73 24.32
C PHE A 309 -6.61 6.77 23.79
N PHE A 310 -6.50 6.61 22.46
CA PHE A 310 -5.54 5.67 21.87
C PHE A 310 -4.10 6.06 22.20
N LYS A 311 -3.75 7.36 22.15
CA LYS A 311 -2.40 7.81 22.47
C LYS A 311 -2.01 7.47 23.91
N ASN A 312 -2.90 7.74 24.87
CA ASN A 312 -2.67 7.44 26.28
C ASN A 312 -2.67 5.94 26.54
N TYR A 313 -3.64 5.21 25.98
CA TYR A 313 -3.79 3.77 26.16
C TYR A 313 -2.58 3.02 25.62
N VAL A 314 -2.21 3.22 24.36
CA VAL A 314 -1.07 2.53 23.73
C VAL A 314 0.21 2.81 24.51
N THR A 315 0.44 4.06 24.91
CA THR A 315 1.66 4.46 25.63
C THR A 315 1.74 3.79 27.00
N LYS A 316 0.65 3.80 27.77
CA LYS A 316 0.62 3.17 29.10
C LYS A 316 0.57 1.65 29.05
N ASN A 317 -0.15 1.06 28.10
CA ASN A 317 -0.14 -0.39 27.90
C ASN A 317 1.27 -0.88 27.57
N LYS A 318 1.98 -0.20 26.66
CA LYS A 318 3.37 -0.48 26.29
C LYS A 318 4.31 -0.45 27.50
N GLU A 319 4.24 0.59 28.33
CA GLU A 319 5.04 0.71 29.57
C GLU A 319 4.78 -0.47 30.53
N LEU A 320 3.51 -0.82 30.75
CA LEU A 320 3.11 -1.86 31.71
C LEU A 320 3.40 -3.26 31.17
N LEU A 321 3.19 -3.53 29.88
CA LEU A 321 3.56 -4.79 29.25
C LEU A 321 5.07 -5.02 29.33
N LYS A 322 5.89 -3.98 29.15
CA LYS A 322 7.34 -4.10 29.36
C LYS A 322 7.71 -4.54 30.78
N LYS A 323 6.94 -4.10 31.79
CA LYS A 323 7.15 -4.51 33.19
C LYS A 323 6.62 -5.91 33.48
N TYR A 324 5.40 -6.19 33.05
CA TYR A 324 4.61 -7.34 33.48
C TYR A 324 4.56 -8.51 32.50
N CYS A 325 5.17 -8.40 31.31
CA CYS A 325 5.27 -9.54 30.40
C CYS A 325 5.84 -10.76 31.14
N ILE A 326 5.25 -11.93 30.89
CA ILE A 326 5.70 -13.22 31.46
C ILE A 326 6.70 -13.96 30.59
N TYR A 327 6.96 -13.44 29.40
CA TYR A 327 7.92 -13.98 28.44
C TYR A 327 9.12 -13.06 28.30
N ASN A 328 10.31 -13.65 28.19
CA ASN A 328 11.50 -12.94 27.73
C ASN A 328 11.42 -12.67 26.21
N ASP A 329 12.43 -11.99 25.65
CA ASP A 329 12.41 -11.60 24.22
C ASP A 329 12.28 -12.81 23.27
N GLU A 330 12.96 -13.92 23.54
CA GLU A 330 12.94 -15.15 22.71
C GLU A 330 11.59 -15.86 22.82
N GLU A 331 11.14 -16.15 24.04
CA GLU A 331 9.86 -16.80 24.31
C GLU A 331 8.69 -16.00 23.73
N TYR A 332 8.76 -14.66 23.80
CA TYR A 332 7.74 -13.82 23.21
C TYR A 332 7.65 -14.07 21.71
N TRP A 333 8.78 -14.12 21.00
CA TRP A 333 8.79 -14.34 19.55
C TRP A 333 8.30 -15.73 19.18
N GLU A 334 8.65 -16.74 19.95
CA GLU A 334 8.09 -18.08 19.78
C GLU A 334 6.55 -18.04 19.87
N LYS A 335 5.99 -17.35 20.88
CA LYS A 335 4.53 -17.23 21.04
C LYS A 335 3.87 -16.35 20.00
N TYR A 336 4.52 -15.27 19.59
CA TYR A 336 3.99 -14.39 18.55
C TYR A 336 3.85 -15.09 17.20
N ASN A 337 4.76 -16.02 16.90
CA ASN A 337 4.74 -16.80 15.66
C ASN A 337 3.99 -18.13 15.78
N ASP A 338 3.48 -18.47 16.97
CA ASP A 338 2.73 -19.70 17.21
C ASP A 338 1.25 -19.49 16.88
N PHE A 339 0.83 -19.95 15.70
CA PHE A 339 -0.56 -19.89 15.25
C PHE A 339 -1.57 -20.62 16.15
N ASN A 340 -1.11 -21.50 17.05
CA ASN A 340 -1.95 -22.20 18.03
C ASN A 340 -1.99 -21.50 19.39
N PHE A 341 -1.24 -20.42 19.60
CA PHE A 341 -1.21 -19.70 20.85
C PHE A 341 -2.57 -19.01 21.09
N LYS A 342 -3.22 -19.36 22.20
CA LYS A 342 -4.56 -18.85 22.56
C LYS A 342 -4.52 -17.62 23.45
N GLY A 343 -3.35 -17.18 23.90
CA GLY A 343 -3.20 -15.96 24.70
C GLY A 343 -3.12 -14.73 23.81
N ASP A 344 -3.44 -13.56 24.37
CA ASP A 344 -3.11 -12.29 23.71
C ASP A 344 -1.92 -11.64 24.41
N LEU A 345 -0.80 -11.56 23.71
CA LEU A 345 0.44 -10.97 24.19
C LEU A 345 0.34 -9.45 24.38
N SER A 346 -0.65 -8.79 23.77
CA SER A 346 -0.94 -7.36 23.93
C SER A 346 -1.90 -7.06 25.10
N ASN A 347 -2.50 -8.09 25.69
CA ASN A 347 -3.46 -7.97 26.78
C ASN A 347 -2.77 -7.99 28.15
N LEU A 348 -2.68 -6.84 28.81
CA LEU A 348 -2.09 -6.75 30.15
C LEU A 348 -2.79 -7.67 31.17
N LYS A 349 -4.12 -7.84 31.06
CA LYS A 349 -4.88 -8.72 31.96
C LYS A 349 -4.38 -10.16 31.89
N TYR A 350 -4.07 -10.64 30.69
CA TYR A 350 -3.53 -11.98 30.50
C TYR A 350 -2.22 -12.15 31.29
N HIS A 351 -1.26 -11.23 31.12
CA HIS A 351 0.02 -11.30 31.82
C HIS A 351 -0.12 -11.21 33.34
N LEU A 352 -0.97 -10.31 33.85
CA LEU A 352 -1.23 -10.17 35.29
C LEU A 352 -1.84 -11.45 35.88
N GLN A 353 -2.81 -12.06 35.20
CA GLN A 353 -3.44 -13.31 35.65
C GLN A 353 -2.48 -14.49 35.64
N GLN A 354 -1.61 -14.60 34.64
CA GLN A 354 -0.59 -15.65 34.60
C GLN A 354 0.43 -15.49 35.73
N ARG A 355 0.87 -14.25 36.01
CA ARG A 355 1.73 -13.96 37.16
C ARG A 355 1.08 -14.38 38.48
N GLU A 356 -0.19 -14.05 38.67
CA GLU A 356 -0.94 -14.44 39.87
C GLU A 356 -1.06 -15.97 40.00
N ALA A 357 -1.35 -16.67 38.89
CA ALA A 357 -1.46 -18.12 38.87
C ALA A 357 -0.12 -18.81 39.21
N LEU A 358 0.99 -18.30 38.68
CA LEU A 358 2.33 -18.82 38.96
C LEU A 358 2.77 -18.53 40.40
N ALA A 359 2.46 -17.34 40.93
CA ALA A 359 2.74 -16.99 42.32
C ALA A 359 2.03 -17.94 43.29
N LYS A 360 0.79 -18.39 42.99
CA LYS A 360 0.05 -19.36 43.81
C LYS A 360 0.72 -20.73 43.92
N ILE A 361 1.60 -21.09 42.98
CA ILE A 361 2.40 -22.33 43.03
C ILE A 361 3.85 -22.08 43.43
N GLY A 362 4.17 -20.88 43.94
CA GLY A 362 5.51 -20.52 44.41
C GLY A 362 6.50 -20.11 43.32
N VAL A 363 6.02 -19.81 42.10
CA VAL A 363 6.85 -19.34 40.99
C VAL A 363 6.69 -17.83 40.85
N GLU A 364 7.72 -17.07 41.23
CA GLU A 364 7.78 -15.63 41.03
C GLU A 364 8.53 -15.28 39.74
N ILE A 365 7.88 -14.57 38.83
CA ILE A 365 8.52 -14.06 37.62
C ILE A 365 9.10 -12.67 37.92
N PRO A 366 10.39 -12.40 37.66
CA PRO A 366 10.95 -11.05 37.77
C PRO A 366 10.20 -10.05 36.87
N PHE A 367 10.20 -8.77 37.25
CA PHE A 367 9.75 -7.71 36.35
C PHE A 367 10.80 -7.42 35.28
N TYR A 368 10.37 -6.87 34.14
CA TYR A 368 11.25 -6.41 33.06
C TYR A 368 12.12 -7.51 32.44
N ILE A 369 11.58 -8.73 32.33
CA ILE A 369 12.26 -9.83 31.64
C ILE A 369 12.31 -9.65 30.12
N ILE A 370 11.41 -8.83 29.57
CA ILE A 370 11.43 -8.41 28.17
C ILE A 370 12.20 -7.09 28.03
N LYS A 371 13.19 -7.05 27.12
CA LYS A 371 14.14 -5.92 27.03
C LYS A 371 13.95 -5.11 25.76
N ASN A 372 13.78 -5.81 24.64
CA ASN A 372 13.86 -5.23 23.30
C ASN A 372 12.49 -5.00 22.65
N ARG A 373 11.39 -5.31 23.33
CA ARG A 373 10.03 -5.17 22.79
C ARG A 373 9.22 -4.09 23.50
N PHE A 374 8.18 -3.67 22.78
CA PHE A 374 7.18 -2.66 23.10
C PHE A 374 7.65 -1.24 22.83
#